data_AF-A0A920EXV3-F1
#
_entry.id   AF-A0A920EXV3-F1
#
_cell.length_a   1.000
_cell.length_b   1.000
_cell.length_c   1.000
_cell.angle_alpha   90.00
_cell.angle_beta   90.00
_cell.angle_gamma   90.00
#
_symmetry.space_group_name_H-M   'P 1'
#
loop_
_entity.id
_entity.type
_entity.pdbx_description
1 polymer ?
#
loop_
_entity_poly.entity_id
_entity_poly.type
_entity_poly.pdbx_seq_one_letter_code
_entity_poly.pdbx_strand_id
1 'polypeptide(L)'
;MHNDDRISERVVRKEKLRLLKGIEDKVWVKVEGREKVWAIADEDLQRENDEKTSAVHFLRFELDEDMVKSLKYGVGLAIGVEHEAYTVSVDPLQVDVRNSLAGDLS
;
A
#
# COMPACT_ATOMS: atom_id res chain seq x y z
N MET A 1 -26.33 25.28 7.63
CA MET A 1 -25.45 24.88 6.51
C MET A 1 -24.48 23.75 6.86
N HIS A 2 -23.89 23.67 8.06
CA HIS A 2 -22.86 22.67 8.42
C HIS A 2 -23.28 21.19 8.61
N ASN A 3 -24.54 20.81 8.38
CA ASN A 3 -25.00 19.43 8.62
C ASN A 3 -25.12 18.58 7.35
N ASP A 4 -25.30 19.22 6.20
CA ASP A 4 -25.50 18.54 4.91
C ASP A 4 -24.17 18.02 4.34
N ASP A 5 -23.10 18.82 4.46
CA ASP A 5 -21.74 18.45 4.02
C ASP A 5 -21.19 17.22 4.75
N ARG A 6 -21.45 17.11 6.06
CA ARG A 6 -21.01 15.96 6.88
C ARG A 6 -21.77 14.67 6.56
N ILE A 7 -23.02 14.78 6.11
CA ILE A 7 -23.82 13.63 5.65
C ILE A 7 -23.31 13.19 4.27
N SER A 8 -23.04 14.15 3.37
CA SER A 8 -22.46 13.89 2.05
C SER A 8 -21.11 13.17 2.13
N GLU A 9 -20.21 13.63 2.99
CA GLU A 9 -18.89 13.00 3.18
C GLU A 9 -19.00 11.54 3.66
N ARG A 10 -19.91 11.26 4.60
CA ARG A 10 -20.15 9.89 5.09
C ARG A 10 -20.68 8.97 3.99
N VAL A 11 -21.57 9.48 3.13
CA VAL A 11 -22.11 8.72 1.99
C VAL A 11 -21.01 8.44 0.96
N VAL A 12 -20.23 9.46 0.58
CA VAL A 12 -19.09 9.31 -0.34
C VAL A 12 -18.08 8.32 0.20
N ARG A 13 -17.73 8.42 1.49
CA ARG A 13 -16.79 7.49 2.15
C ARG A 13 -17.29 6.06 2.09
N LYS A 14 -18.56 5.80 2.45
CA LYS A 14 -19.13 4.45 2.44
C LYS A 14 -19.09 3.84 1.04
N GLU A 15 -19.41 4.63 0.01
CA GLU A 15 -19.40 4.14 -1.37
C GLU A 15 -17.97 3.87 -1.87
N LYS A 16 -17.00 4.73 -1.50
CA LYS A 16 -15.58 4.51 -1.84
C LYS A 16 -15.02 3.26 -1.17
N LEU A 17 -15.34 3.02 0.10
CA LEU A 17 -14.91 1.80 0.80
C LEU A 17 -15.45 0.54 0.11
N ARG A 18 -16.71 0.59 -0.35
CA ARG A 18 -17.31 -0.51 -1.13
C ARG A 18 -16.61 -0.72 -2.48
N LEU A 19 -16.32 0.37 -3.19
CA LEU A 19 -15.66 0.35 -4.51
C LEU A 19 -14.21 -0.13 -4.44
N LEU A 20 -13.49 0.17 -3.35
CA LEU A 20 -12.08 -0.15 -3.15
C LEU A 20 -11.88 -1.40 -2.29
N LYS A 21 -12.87 -2.29 -2.23
CA LYS A 21 -12.77 -3.53 -1.45
C LYS A 21 -11.62 -4.39 -1.98
N GLY A 22 -10.67 -4.78 -1.12
CA GLY A 22 -9.53 -5.62 -1.50
C GLY A 22 -8.39 -4.83 -2.15
N ILE A 23 -8.39 -3.50 -2.07
CA ILE A 23 -7.30 -2.66 -2.55
C ILE A 23 -5.98 -2.92 -1.82
N GLU A 24 -6.06 -3.32 -0.56
CA GLU A 24 -4.95 -3.65 0.32
C GLU A 24 -4.06 -4.77 -0.26
N ASP A 25 -4.66 -5.78 -0.89
CA ASP A 25 -3.97 -6.91 -1.53
C ASP A 25 -3.38 -6.54 -2.90
N LYS A 26 -3.65 -5.32 -3.38
CA LYS A 26 -3.22 -4.81 -4.68
C LYS A 26 -2.10 -3.79 -4.59
N VAL A 27 -1.58 -3.54 -3.39
CA VAL A 27 -0.41 -2.69 -3.17
C VAL A 27 0.86 -3.49 -3.42
N TRP A 28 1.84 -2.90 -4.09
CA TRP A 28 3.13 -3.52 -4.40
C TRP A 28 4.29 -2.55 -4.22
N VAL A 29 5.46 -3.10 -3.92
CA VAL A 29 6.76 -2.41 -4.04
C VAL A 29 7.62 -3.12 -5.09
N LYS A 30 8.54 -2.40 -5.72
CA LYS A 30 9.43 -2.97 -6.75
C LYS A 30 10.82 -2.35 -6.63
N VAL A 31 11.81 -3.19 -6.34
CA VAL A 31 13.22 -2.80 -6.48
C VAL A 31 13.55 -2.77 -7.96
N GLU A 32 14.24 -1.72 -8.42
CA GLU A 32 14.63 -1.56 -9.82
C GLU A 32 15.35 -2.82 -10.34
N GLY A 33 14.91 -3.31 -11.50
CA GLY A 33 15.44 -4.54 -12.10
C GLY A 33 14.93 -5.86 -11.51
N ARG A 34 13.98 -5.84 -10.56
CA ARG A 34 13.36 -7.03 -9.96
C ARG A 34 11.85 -7.09 -10.19
N GLU A 35 11.25 -8.23 -9.89
CA GLU A 35 9.80 -8.41 -9.89
C GLU A 35 9.12 -7.64 -8.76
N LYS A 36 7.82 -7.40 -8.91
CA LYS A 36 6.99 -6.78 -7.88
C LYS A 36 6.87 -7.70 -6.66
N VAL A 37 6.97 -7.09 -5.48
CA VAL A 37 6.62 -7.69 -4.20
C VAL A 37 5.26 -7.14 -3.78
N TRP A 38 4.26 -8.00 -3.73
CA TRP A 38 2.91 -7.65 -3.32
C TRP A 38 2.81 -7.61 -1.78
N ALA A 39 1.96 -6.73 -1.27
CA ALA A 39 1.71 -6.61 0.16
C ALA A 39 1.04 -7.86 0.72
N ILE A 40 1.41 -8.20 1.96
CA ILE A 40 0.67 -9.08 2.84
C ILE A 40 -0.12 -8.17 3.78
N ALA A 41 -1.44 -8.16 3.66
CA ALA A 41 -2.32 -7.27 4.40
C ALA A 41 -2.91 -7.95 5.65
N ASP A 42 -3.00 -7.18 6.75
CA ASP A 42 -3.82 -7.46 7.94
C ASP A 42 -3.61 -8.84 8.60
N GLU A 43 -2.40 -9.40 8.54
CA GLU A 43 -2.08 -10.74 9.05
C GLU A 43 -2.27 -10.89 10.57
N ASP A 44 -2.14 -9.79 11.32
CA ASP A 44 -2.30 -9.75 12.78
C ASP A 44 -3.76 -9.58 13.23
N LEU A 45 -4.69 -9.34 12.31
CA LEU A 45 -6.10 -9.25 12.63
C LEU A 45 -6.73 -10.65 12.55
N GLN A 46 -7.14 -11.20 13.70
CA GLN A 46 -8.06 -12.35 13.70
C GLN A 46 -9.28 -11.96 12.88
N ARG A 47 -9.47 -12.65 11.74
CA ARG A 47 -10.50 -12.33 10.74
C ARG A 47 -11.89 -12.50 11.35
N GLU A 48 -12.39 -11.48 12.03
CA GLU A 48 -13.74 -11.49 12.56
C GLU A 48 -14.77 -11.13 11.48
N ASN A 49 -14.40 -10.52 10.35
CA ASN A 49 -15.30 -10.28 9.21
C ASN A 49 -14.53 -9.91 7.92
N ASP A 50 -14.39 -10.84 6.97
CA ASP A 50 -13.97 -10.60 5.57
C ASP A 50 -14.93 -9.66 4.78
N GLU A 51 -15.99 -9.17 5.45
CA GLU A 51 -16.99 -8.28 4.87
C GLU A 51 -16.81 -6.79 5.22
N LYS A 52 -16.07 -6.44 6.28
CA LYS A 52 -15.91 -5.03 6.65
C LYS A 52 -14.73 -4.42 5.90
N THR A 53 -15.06 -3.61 4.89
CA THR A 53 -14.11 -2.71 4.24
C THR A 53 -13.56 -1.73 5.28
N SER A 54 -12.29 -1.90 5.64
CA SER A 54 -11.59 -1.00 6.53
C SER A 54 -11.11 0.22 5.75
N ALA A 55 -10.96 1.35 6.43
CA ALA A 55 -10.27 2.51 5.87
C ALA A 55 -8.77 2.51 6.21
N VAL A 56 -8.33 1.59 7.06
CA VAL A 56 -6.96 1.46 7.55
C VAL A 56 -6.57 -0.01 7.47
N HIS A 57 -5.44 -0.27 6.82
CA HIS A 57 -4.86 -1.59 6.64
C HIS A 57 -3.39 -1.55 7.06
N PHE A 58 -2.90 -2.65 7.61
CA PHE A 58 -1.48 -2.83 7.88
C PHE A 58 -0.88 -3.71 6.80
N LEU A 59 0.19 -3.24 6.16
CA LEU A 59 0.83 -3.93 5.03
C LEU A 59 2.25 -4.31 5.41
N ARG A 60 2.62 -5.55 5.10
CA ARG A 60 4.00 -6.03 5.17
C ARG A 60 4.49 -6.40 3.78
N PHE A 61 5.74 -6.06 3.48
CA PHE A 61 6.42 -6.43 2.24
C PHE A 61 7.61 -7.31 2.57
N GLU A 62 7.64 -8.52 2.01
CA GLU A 62 8.76 -9.44 2.16
C GLU A 62 9.76 -9.23 1.03
N LEU A 63 10.89 -8.59 1.36
CA LEU A 63 12.00 -8.41 0.44
C LEU A 63 13.04 -9.52 0.66
N ASP A 64 13.55 -10.11 -0.43
CA ASP A 64 14.66 -11.04 -0.34
C ASP A 64 15.98 -10.33 0.02
N GLU A 65 16.99 -11.10 0.42
CA GLU A 65 18.29 -10.53 0.83
C GLU A 65 18.95 -9.69 -0.26
N ASP A 66 18.77 -10.06 -1.53
CA ASP A 66 19.42 -9.38 -2.63
C ASP A 66 18.70 -8.07 -2.97
N MET A 67 17.38 -8.00 -2.81
CA MET A 67 16.59 -6.78 -2.80
C MET A 67 17.07 -5.83 -1.70
N VAL A 68 17.23 -6.34 -0.47
CA VAL A 68 17.72 -5.55 0.67
C VAL A 68 19.11 -4.98 0.38
N LYS A 69 20.06 -5.82 -0.08
CA LYS A 69 21.41 -5.37 -0.45
C LYS A 69 21.38 -4.30 -1.55
N SER A 70 20.52 -4.49 -2.55
CA SER A 70 20.34 -3.53 -3.66
C SER A 70 19.84 -2.17 -3.14
N LEU A 71 18.83 -2.17 -2.27
CA LEU A 71 18.30 -0.94 -1.69
C LEU A 71 19.31 -0.22 -0.81
N LYS A 72 20.07 -0.95 0.01
CA LYS A 72 21.17 -0.38 0.82
C LYS A 72 22.30 0.18 -0.05
N TYR A 73 22.53 -0.38 -1.24
CA TYR A 73 23.46 0.16 -2.23
C TYR A 73 22.93 1.43 -2.94
N GLY A 74 21.63 1.71 -2.81
CA GLY A 74 21.00 2.87 -3.42
C GLY A 74 20.36 2.60 -4.79
N VAL A 75 19.97 1.36 -5.07
CA VAL A 75 19.11 1.01 -6.21
C VAL A 75 17.71 1.61 -6.03
N GLY A 76 17.02 1.96 -7.12
CA GLY A 76 15.68 2.54 -7.08
C GLY A 76 14.63 1.64 -6.43
N LEU A 77 13.64 2.26 -5.79
CA LEU A 77 12.45 1.60 -5.25
C LEU A 77 11.21 2.30 -5.81
N ALA A 78 10.27 1.53 -6.34
CA ALA A 78 8.96 2.01 -6.75
C ALA A 78 7.88 1.42 -5.82
N ILE A 79 6.74 2.11 -5.74
CA ILE A 79 5.54 1.64 -5.04
C ILE A 79 4.32 1.91 -5.92
N GLY A 80 3.32 1.06 -5.86
CA GLY A 80 2.06 1.31 -6.55
C GLY A 80 0.92 0.45 -6.06
N VAL A 81 -0.23 0.67 -6.69
CA VAL A 81 -1.45 -0.08 -6.47
C VAL A 81 -2.09 -0.40 -7.81
N GLU A 82 -2.57 -1.63 -7.96
CA GLU A 82 -3.21 -2.15 -9.16
C GLU A 82 -4.56 -2.77 -8.82
N HIS A 83 -5.53 -1.91 -8.52
CA HIS A 83 -6.91 -2.29 -8.23
C HIS A 83 -7.82 -1.85 -9.40
N GLU A 84 -8.86 -2.63 -9.71
CA GLU A 84 -9.76 -2.35 -10.86
C GLU A 84 -10.34 -0.92 -10.85
N ALA A 85 -10.59 -0.39 -9.65
CA ALA A 85 -11.13 0.94 -9.43
C ALA A 85 -10.07 2.00 -9.08
N TYR A 86 -8.79 1.63 -8.96
CA TYR A 86 -7.71 2.54 -8.57
C TYR A 86 -6.32 2.00 -8.93
N THR A 87 -5.70 2.60 -9.95
CA THR A 87 -4.35 2.24 -10.41
C THR A 87 -3.45 3.47 -10.41
N VAL A 88 -2.38 3.43 -9.62
CA VAL A 88 -1.38 4.50 -9.55
C VAL A 88 -0.04 3.95 -9.09
N SER A 89 1.04 4.54 -9.56
CA SER A 89 2.40 4.23 -9.12
C SER A 89 3.23 5.48 -8.93
N VAL A 90 4.25 5.35 -8.08
CA VAL A 90 5.36 6.29 -7.92
C VAL A 90 6.63 5.52 -8.24
N ASP A 91 7.28 5.90 -9.34
CA ASP A 91 8.46 5.22 -9.87
C ASP A 91 9.46 6.25 -10.46
N PRO A 92 10.65 6.45 -9.86
CA PRO A 92 11.07 5.93 -8.56
C PRO A 92 10.51 6.76 -7.39
N LEU A 93 10.53 6.19 -6.18
CA LEU A 93 10.39 6.95 -4.95
C LEU A 93 11.49 8.00 -4.82
N GLN A 94 11.19 9.10 -4.13
CA GLN A 94 12.16 10.11 -3.78
C GLN A 94 13.31 9.49 -2.97
N VAL A 95 14.54 9.93 -3.25
CA VAL A 95 15.77 9.36 -2.69
C VAL A 95 15.76 9.36 -1.16
N ASP A 96 15.31 10.44 -0.53
CA ASP A 96 15.30 10.54 0.94
C ASP A 96 14.32 9.54 1.59
N VAL A 97 13.14 9.37 1.00
CA VAL A 97 12.14 8.39 1.45
C VAL A 97 12.69 6.97 1.28
N ARG A 98 13.26 6.67 0.11
CA ARG A 98 13.89 5.38 -0.15
C ARG A 98 15.02 5.09 0.84
N ASN A 99 15.91 6.06 1.10
CA ASN A 99 17.02 5.89 2.03
C ASN A 99 16.53 5.64 3.46
N SER A 100 15.47 6.33 3.88
CA SER A 100 14.82 6.08 5.17
C SER A 100 14.32 4.64 5.27
N LEU A 101 13.56 4.17 4.27
CA LEU A 101 13.03 2.80 4.23
C LEU A 101 14.13 1.74 4.19
N ALA A 102 15.21 1.98 3.43
CA ALA A 102 16.36 1.08 3.37
C ALA A 102 17.05 0.93 4.74
N GLY A 103 16.95 1.95 5.61
CA GLY A 103 17.46 1.92 6.98
C GLY A 103 16.70 0.98 7.92
N ASP A 104 15.44 0.64 7.61
CA ASP A 104 14.62 -0.28 8.41
C ASP A 104 14.94 -1.75 8.13
N LEU A 105 15.65 -2.04 7.04
CA LEU A 105 15.97 -3.40 6.60
C LEU A 105 17.24 -3.92 7.30
N SER A 106 17.17 -5.10 7.92
CA SER A 106 18.32 -5.79 8.53
C SER A 106 19.13 -6.58 7.51
#